data_AF-A0A0F9EHL2-F1
#
_entry.id   AF-A0A0F9EHL2-F1
#
_cell.length_a   1.000
_cell.length_b   1.000
_cell.length_c   1.000
_cell.angle_alpha   90.00
_cell.angle_beta   90.00
_cell.angle_gamma   90.00
#
_symmetry.space_group_name_H-M   'P 1'
#
loop_
_entity.id
_entity.type
_entity.pdbx_description
1 polymer ?
#
loop_
_entity_poly.entity_id
_entity_poly.type
_entity_poly.pdbx_seq_one_letter_code
_entity_poly.pdbx_strand_id
1 'polypeptide(L)' 'MVKISPPGQGRQKGGYDMELRTATHKETGKPMVEVWQDGVYMASIYVHEDGFRIVSEHLDGIEHGATSPPSVVIRFSK' A
#
# COMPACT_ATOMS: atom_id res chain seq x y z
N MET A 1 -8.83 -19.32 -30.13
CA MET A 1 -9.55 -18.04 -29.91
C MET A 1 -8.75 -17.22 -28.91
N VAL A 2 -7.98 -16.25 -29.37
CA VAL A 2 -7.16 -15.36 -28.51
C VAL A 2 -8.03 -14.18 -28.13
N LYS A 3 -8.25 -13.96 -26.83
CA LYS A 3 -8.96 -12.77 -26.33
C LYS A 3 -7.95 -11.63 -26.29
N ILE A 4 -7.86 -10.87 -27.38
CA ILE A 4 -7.07 -9.64 -27.42
C ILE A 4 -7.95 -8.56 -26.79
N SER A 5 -7.58 -8.09 -25.60
CA SER A 5 -8.23 -6.93 -25.00
C SER A 5 -7.92 -5.68 -25.84
N PRO A 6 -8.90 -4.80 -26.12
CA PRO A 6 -8.66 -3.63 -26.95
C PRO A 6 -7.70 -2.64 -26.26
N PRO A 7 -6.89 -1.90 -27.03
CA PRO A 7 -6.08 -0.83 -26.48
C PRO A 7 -7.01 0.31 -26.06
N GLY A 8 -7.01 0.64 -24.76
CA GLY A 8 -7.82 1.73 -24.21
C GLY A 8 -8.82 1.34 -23.11
N GLN A 9 -8.61 0.26 -22.35
CA GLN A 9 -9.25 0.18 -21.02
C GLN A 9 -8.73 1.37 -20.20
N GLY A 10 -9.65 2.28 -19.89
CA GLY A 10 -9.35 3.64 -19.49
C GLY A 10 -8.35 3.73 -18.34
N ARG A 11 -7.29 4.51 -18.56
CA ARG A 11 -6.56 5.15 -17.48
C ARG A 11 -7.59 5.89 -16.63
N GLN A 12 -7.79 5.50 -15.37
CA GLN A 12 -8.52 6.32 -14.40
C GLN A 12 -7.87 7.71 -14.43
N LYS A 13 -8.58 8.69 -15.00
CA LYS A 13 -8.13 10.09 -14.98
C LYS A 13 -8.18 10.55 -13.53
N GLY A 14 -7.02 10.61 -12.89
CA GLY A 14 -6.84 11.06 -11.50
C GLY A 14 -6.29 10.03 -10.50
N GLY A 15 -5.81 8.86 -10.94
CA GLY A 15 -5.20 7.87 -10.05
C GLY A 15 -3.73 8.17 -9.75
N TYR A 16 -3.34 8.11 -8.49
CA TYR A 16 -1.95 8.05 -8.07
C TYR A 16 -1.35 6.68 -8.39
N ASP A 17 -0.07 6.62 -8.75
CA ASP A 17 0.63 5.35 -8.97
C ASP A 17 1.10 4.79 -7.63
N MET A 18 0.57 3.63 -7.25
CA MET A 18 0.85 2.98 -5.97
C MET A 18 1.78 1.79 -6.20
N GLU A 19 2.90 1.76 -5.48
CA GLU A 19 3.88 0.67 -5.53
C GLU A 19 4.09 0.05 -4.15
N LEU A 20 4.30 -1.28 -4.13
CA LEU A 20 4.77 -2.00 -2.95
C LEU A 20 6.19 -2.48 -3.20
N ARG A 21 7.10 -2.17 -2.28
CA ARG A 21 8.52 -2.56 -2.37
C ARG A 21 8.91 -3.40 -1.17
N THR A 22 9.67 -4.47 -1.39
CA THR A 22 10.26 -5.25 -0.29
C THR A 22 11.51 -4.55 0.21
N ALA A 23 11.69 -4.47 1.53
CA ALA A 23 12.85 -3.86 2.17
C ALA A 23 13.21 -4.60 3.48
N THR A 24 14.20 -4.08 4.20
CA THR A 24 14.66 -4.61 5.49
C THR A 24 14.52 -3.56 6.59
N HIS A 25 13.81 -3.89 7.66
CA HIS A 25 13.64 -3.02 8.82
C HIS A 25 15.00 -2.77 9.48
N LYS A 26 15.45 -1.51 9.51
CA LYS A 26 16.83 -1.15 9.85
C LYS A 26 17.26 -1.58 11.26
N GLU A 27 16.35 -1.51 12.22
CA GLU A 27 16.68 -1.81 13.62
C GLU A 27 16.68 -3.31 13.92
N THR A 28 15.79 -4.07 13.27
CA THR A 28 15.59 -5.50 13.59
C THR A 28 16.21 -6.43 12.57
N GLY A 29 16.62 -5.93 11.40
CA GLY A 29 17.11 -6.73 10.27
C GLY A 29 16.04 -7.62 9.63
N LYS A 30 14.77 -7.51 10.03
CA LYS A 30 13.67 -8.36 9.56
C LYS A 30 13.07 -7.81 8.24
N PRO A 31 12.45 -8.66 7.41
CA PRO A 31 11.75 -8.21 6.21
C PRO A 31 10.63 -7.21 6.52
N MET A 32 10.44 -6.25 5.62
CA MET A 32 9.32 -5.30 5.62
C MET A 32 8.83 -5.00 4.21
N VAL A 33 7.65 -4.38 4.12
CA VAL A 33 7.08 -3.86 2.87
C VAL A 33 6.93 -2.36 2.99
N GLU A 34 7.36 -1.61 1.98
CA GLU A 34 7.15 -0.17 1.87
C GLU A 34 6.05 0.12 0.85
N VAL A 35 5.20 1.08 1.16
CA VAL A 35 4.17 1.62 0.28
C VAL A 35 4.67 2.95 -0.27
N TRP A 36 4.68 3.08 -1.59
CA TRP A 36 5.13 4.27 -2.31
C TRP A 36 4.00 4.80 -3.20
N GLN A 37 3.88 6.12 -3.28
CA GLN A 37 2.89 6.80 -4.11
C GLN A 37 3.58 7.87 -4.96
N ASP A 38 3.55 7.67 -6.29
CA ASP A 38 4.24 8.52 -7.27
C ASP A 38 5.72 8.75 -6.93
N GLY A 39 6.41 7.70 -6.49
CA GLY A 39 7.82 7.75 -6.07
C GLY A 39 8.08 8.40 -4.70
N VAL A 40 7.05 8.77 -3.94
CA VAL A 40 7.19 9.25 -2.55
C VAL A 40 6.90 8.11 -1.57
N TYR A 41 7.76 7.95 -0.56
CA TYR A 41 7.53 6.99 0.52
C TYR A 41 6.29 7.41 1.32
N MET A 42 5.32 6.51 1.44
CA MET A 42 4.09 6.77 2.17
C MET A 42 4.08 6.04 3.51
N ALA A 43 4.42 4.75 3.53
CA ALA A 43 4.37 3.95 4.75
C ALA A 43 5.29 2.73 4.69
N SER A 44 5.54 2.11 5.84
CA SER A 44 6.13 0.77 5.91
C SER A 44 5.33 -0.15 6.82
N ILE A 45 5.34 -1.43 6.47
CA ILE A 45 4.67 -2.53 7.17
C ILE A 45 5.74 -3.51 7.60
N TYR A 46 5.87 -3.73 8.90
CA TYR A 46 6.89 -4.62 9.45
C TYR A 46 6.37 -5.43 10.65
N VAL A 47 7.02 -6.57 10.91
CA VAL A 47 6.71 -7.43 12.04
C VAL A 47 7.25 -6.81 13.33
N HIS A 48 6.40 -6.75 14.35
CA HIS A 48 6.70 -6.25 15.68
C HIS A 48 6.22 -7.24 16.76
N GLU A 49 6.63 -7.07 18.01
CA GLU A 49 6.29 -8.01 19.11
C GLU A 49 4.79 -8.08 19.41
N ASP A 50 4.06 -7.00 19.12
CA ASP A 50 2.61 -6.87 19.27
C ASP A 50 1.83 -7.23 17.99
N GLY A 51 2.51 -7.74 16.95
CA GLY A 51 1.90 -8.16 15.69
C GLY A 51 2.60 -7.57 14.47
N PHE A 52 1.87 -6.82 13.65
CA PHE A 52 2.44 -6.04 12.55
C PHE A 52 2.13 -4.57 12.76
N ARG A 53 3.10 -3.71 12.46
CA ARG A 53 2.93 -2.26 12.53
C ARG A 53 2.92 -1.69 11.15
N ILE A 54 2.09 -0.66 10.99
CA ILE A 54 2.06 0.18 9.80
C ILE A 54 2.43 1.58 10.27
N VAL A 55 3.56 2.09 9.78
CA VAL A 55 4.11 3.37 10.21
C VAL A 55 4.18 4.32 9.01
N SER A 56 3.73 5.55 9.23
CA SER A 56 3.65 6.57 8.20
C SER A 56 3.58 7.94 8.85
N GLU A 57 4.32 8.91 8.33
CA GLU A 57 4.16 10.34 8.69
C GLU A 57 2.92 10.95 8.02
N HIS A 58 2.36 10.27 7.02
CA HIS A 58 1.20 10.69 6.27
C HIS A 58 -0.10 10.04 6.76
N LEU A 59 -0.07 9.27 7.87
CA LEU A 59 -1.25 8.55 8.34
C LEU A 59 -2.36 9.53 8.76
N ASP A 60 -3.52 9.45 8.09
CA ASP A 60 -4.65 10.36 8.31
C ASP A 60 -5.92 9.65 8.81
N GLY A 61 -5.82 8.34 9.05
CA GLY A 61 -6.92 7.58 9.60
C GLY A 61 -6.97 6.15 9.09
N ILE A 62 -7.84 5.40 9.75
CA ILE A 62 -8.06 3.99 9.52
C ILE A 62 -9.55 3.75 9.37
N GLU A 63 -9.93 3.05 8.31
CA GLU A 63 -11.29 2.59 8.09
C GLU A 63 -11.32 1.08 7.94
N HIS A 64 -12.45 0.47 8.29
CA HIS A 64 -12.68 -0.95 8.04
C HIS A 64 -13.55 -1.07 6.80
N GLY A 65 -13.00 -1.66 5.74
CA GLY A 65 -13.76 -1.95 4.53
C GLY A 65 -14.82 -3.00 4.82
N ALA A 66 -16.06 -2.70 4.43
CA ALA A 66 -17.22 -3.58 4.63
C ALA A 66 -17.25 -4.81 3.67
N THR A 67 -16.13 -5.14 3.03
CA THR A 67 -16.01 -6.22 2.04
C THR A 67 -15.72 -7.57 2.70
N SER A 68 -15.86 -8.65 1.94
CA SER A 68 -15.38 -9.98 2.34
C SER A 68 -14.25 -10.43 1.39
N PRO A 69 -13.03 -10.70 1.89
CA PRO A 69 -12.64 -10.61 3.30
C PRO A 69 -12.65 -9.15 3.81
N PRO A 70 -12.83 -8.95 5.13
CA PRO A 70 -12.74 -7.64 5.75
C PRO A 70 -11.36 -7.06 5.50
N SER A 71 -11.31 -5.76 5.25
CA SER A 71 -10.06 -5.04 4.98
C SER A 71 -9.90 -3.88 5.95
N VAL A 72 -8.65 -3.51 6.20
CA VAL A 72 -8.31 -2.24 6.81
C VAL A 72 -7.82 -1.33 5.70
N VAL A 73 -8.51 -0.20 5.52
CA VAL A 73 -8.13 0.83 4.56
C VAL A 73 -7.37 1.91 5.33
N ILE A 74 -6.13 2.13 4.90
CA ILE A 74 -5.26 3.15 5.48
C ILE A 74 -5.27 4.33 4.54
N ARG A 75 -5.65 5.49 5.07
CA ARG A 75 -5.63 6.74 4.32
C ARG A 75 -4.34 7.47 4.63
N PHE A 76 -3.73 7.98 3.58
CA PHE A 76 -2.59 8.88 3.68
C PHE A 76 -3.03 10.27 3.26
N SER A 77 -2.75 11.29 4.07
CA SER A 77 -3.17 12.67 3.82
C SER A 77 -2.33 13.41 2.79
N LYS A 78 -1.06 13.00 2.62
CA LYS A 78 -0.02 13.67 1.82
C LYS A 78 -0.11 15.20 1.75
#